data_AF-B7C895-F1
#
_entry.id   AF-B7C895-F1
#
_cell.length_a   1.000
_cell.length_b   1.000
_cell.length_c   1.000
_cell.angle_alpha   90.00
_cell.angle_beta   90.00
_cell.angle_gamma   90.00
#
_symmetry.space_group_name_H-M   'P 1'
#
loop_
_entity.id
_entity.type
_entity.pdbx_description
1 polymer ?
#
loop_
_entity_poly.entity_id
_entity_poly.type
_entity_poly.pdbx_seq_one_letter_code
_entity_poly.pdbx_strand_id
1 'polypeptide(L)'
;MVMCNVFGYVNICNKTSKKTRLRAVALFFMFKNCYNNARKAYDFMKQQKYNAKDLTLAYFQKKSKLYRAGGYKYAMPLKRSLSDYQDHLFAFLMDINICLLPVYIWVIEFLLIMCGLIPPHFFDLLFYIMFALLFVSSVLLLAFFTARTNGQSFGYAMLDLKLVRKKDKKEAMPLNLILRQALGFGVPLMIFGFFFQVLGVILWWIINGIFVLVMPHQQTLFDLIFGLVPVREPDQEIRFETKPEVVQEELHVTPIDLHIRSNYSDDGYYDVEELFKQAKDNGLEVISITDHNCARANAAAMRFSSLYNIQYIPGVEIDAQYKRMRVRILGYYIDWTNEVFEVLEQNSLKREKELSIERVEKFENFSGIRIDVDSLMSNSRFQTITPTEITKMVFHNERTRSLPFVKKYLDNCESHSAAMSRFETDVFGKNGPCYVKADYPDAQAVIDAIHNAGGIAILSSWHLDYISDEVLEEIVDLGMDGVECFSNDIHEQTIAAALKIVQKRKLFVSCGSDYHGPTKPKYHMGVSNCPEKALPLVRILTKAAK
;
A
#
# COMPACT_ATOMS: atom_id res chain seq x y z
N MET A 1 38.58 -3.94 51.83
CA MET A 1 39.92 -3.89 51.18
C MET A 1 39.89 -4.51 49.77
N VAL A 2 38.86 -4.20 48.95
CA VAL A 2 38.76 -4.55 47.51
C VAL A 2 38.06 -3.37 46.77
N MET A 3 38.35 -2.13 47.17
CA MET A 3 37.88 -0.91 46.49
C MET A 3 39.01 0.07 46.13
N CYS A 4 40.27 -0.34 46.27
CA CYS A 4 41.43 0.52 45.92
C CYS A 4 42.21 0.08 44.68
N ASN A 5 41.92 -1.07 44.05
CA ASN A 5 42.68 -1.53 42.88
C ASN A 5 42.00 -1.30 41.51
N VAL A 6 40.90 -0.55 41.46
CA VAL A 6 40.27 -0.16 40.18
C VAL A 6 40.88 1.14 39.62
N PHE A 7 41.54 1.95 40.45
CA PHE A 7 42.21 3.18 39.98
C PHE A 7 43.62 2.96 39.39
N GLY A 8 44.22 1.78 39.60
CA GLY A 8 45.55 1.44 39.08
C GLY A 8 45.60 1.24 37.56
N TYR A 9 44.47 0.91 36.92
CA TYR A 9 44.40 0.79 35.45
C TYR A 9 44.10 2.12 34.73
N VAL A 10 43.81 3.19 35.48
CA VAL A 10 43.50 4.52 34.91
C VAL A 10 44.76 5.35 34.64
N ASN A 11 45.92 4.99 35.21
CA ASN A 11 47.15 5.77 35.06
C ASN A 11 48.06 5.38 33.88
N ILE A 12 47.66 4.43 33.04
CA ILE A 12 48.25 4.24 31.70
C ILE A 12 47.25 4.72 30.64
N CYS A 13 46.78 5.95 30.77
CA CYS A 13 46.11 6.64 29.65
C CYS A 13 46.12 8.17 29.80
N ASN A 14 47.16 8.73 30.44
CA ASN A 14 47.32 10.19 30.55
C ASN A 14 47.82 10.87 29.25
N LYS A 15 47.61 10.21 28.10
CA LYS A 15 47.73 10.81 26.76
C LYS A 15 46.67 10.20 25.85
N THR A 16 45.41 10.61 25.97
CA THR A 16 44.47 10.56 24.83
C THR A 16 43.24 11.44 25.04
N SER A 17 43.05 12.36 24.07
CA SER A 17 41.88 13.14 23.62
C SER A 17 40.51 13.02 24.35
N LYS A 18 39.76 14.13 24.35
CA LYS A 18 38.32 14.32 24.68
C LYS A 18 37.38 13.14 24.32
N LYS A 19 37.76 12.32 23.33
CA LYS A 19 37.12 11.04 22.94
C LYS A 19 37.03 9.98 24.05
N THR A 20 37.89 10.02 25.07
CA THR A 20 37.94 9.00 26.14
C THR A 20 36.97 9.29 27.30
N ARG A 21 36.67 10.56 27.59
CA ARG A 21 35.63 10.94 28.56
C ARG A 21 34.22 10.59 28.09
N LEU A 22 33.96 10.62 26.78
CA LEU A 22 32.72 10.11 26.18
C LEU A 22 32.62 8.57 26.23
N ARG A 23 33.76 7.84 26.30
CA ARG A 23 33.79 6.37 26.37
C ARG A 23 33.42 5.82 27.75
N ALA A 24 33.69 6.57 28.83
CA ALA A 24 33.33 6.15 30.19
C ALA A 24 31.82 6.28 30.46
N VAL A 25 31.16 7.31 29.91
CA VAL A 25 29.69 7.49 30.03
C VAL A 25 28.94 6.53 29.10
N ALA A 26 29.52 6.21 27.94
CA ALA A 26 28.94 5.27 27.01
C ALA A 26 29.17 3.78 27.40
N LEU A 27 29.88 3.50 28.50
CA LEU A 27 30.04 2.14 29.04
C LEU A 27 28.72 1.57 29.62
N PHE A 28 27.73 2.42 29.91
CA PHE A 28 26.43 2.02 30.46
C PHE A 28 25.37 1.74 29.38
N PHE A 29 25.59 2.15 28.12
CA PHE A 29 24.67 1.87 27.01
C PHE A 29 25.43 1.69 25.69
N MET A 30 25.61 0.41 25.30
CA MET A 30 25.87 -0.09 23.94
C MET A 30 27.23 0.22 23.27
N PHE A 31 27.98 -0.83 22.92
CA PHE A 31 29.04 -0.81 21.88
C PHE A 31 29.21 -2.21 21.27
N LYS A 32 29.49 -2.42 19.98
CA LYS A 32 29.99 -1.51 18.91
C LYS A 32 29.53 -1.90 17.49
N ASN A 33 29.22 -3.17 17.20
CA ASN A 33 28.91 -3.62 15.84
C ASN A 33 27.41 -3.54 15.51
N CYS A 34 26.54 -3.99 16.39
CA CYS A 34 25.09 -3.81 16.22
C CYS A 34 24.66 -2.33 16.33
N TYR A 35 25.46 -1.49 17.00
CA TYR A 35 25.18 -0.07 17.22
C TYR A 35 25.21 0.78 15.95
N ASN A 36 26.15 0.56 15.03
CA ASN A 36 26.25 1.40 13.84
C ASN A 36 25.10 1.17 12.85
N ASN A 37 24.64 -0.08 12.70
CA ASN A 37 23.49 -0.39 11.86
C ASN A 37 22.18 0.01 12.54
N ALA A 38 22.03 -0.27 13.84
CA ALA A 38 20.86 0.13 14.61
C ALA A 38 20.74 1.66 14.75
N ARG A 39 21.86 2.40 14.84
CA ARG A 39 21.89 3.87 14.93
C ARG A 39 21.62 4.53 13.58
N LYS A 40 22.18 4.03 12.48
CA LYS A 40 21.81 4.48 11.13
C LYS A 40 20.32 4.26 10.84
N ALA A 41 19.81 3.10 11.25
CA ALA A 41 18.39 2.79 11.18
C ALA A 41 17.55 3.73 12.06
N TYR A 42 17.95 3.95 13.31
CA TYR A 42 17.27 4.87 14.24
C TYR A 42 17.26 6.32 13.75
N ASP A 43 18.40 6.82 13.27
CA ASP A 43 18.54 8.20 12.77
C ASP A 43 17.74 8.41 11.48
N PHE A 44 17.78 7.46 10.54
CA PHE A 44 16.94 7.44 9.33
C PHE A 44 15.44 7.43 9.66
N MET A 45 15.02 6.63 10.63
CA MET A 45 13.59 6.47 10.92
C MET A 45 13.02 7.55 11.86
N LYS A 46 13.87 8.21 12.65
CA LYS A 46 13.49 9.42 13.43
C LYS A 46 13.15 10.59 12.51
N GLN A 47 13.77 10.69 11.33
CA GLN A 47 13.42 11.68 10.31
C GLN A 47 11.99 11.49 9.78
N GLN A 48 11.46 10.26 9.82
CA GLN A 48 10.15 9.90 9.26
C GLN A 48 9.01 9.86 10.32
N LYS A 49 9.22 10.37 11.54
CA LYS A 49 8.22 10.46 12.64
C LYS A 49 7.53 9.13 13.05
N TYR A 50 8.19 7.98 12.94
CA TYR A 50 7.64 6.70 13.43
C TYR A 50 7.81 6.51 14.95
N ASN A 51 6.91 5.71 15.56
CA ASN A 51 6.96 5.35 16.98
C ASN A 51 8.07 4.30 17.26
N ALA A 52 8.88 4.48 18.30
CA ALA A 52 10.02 3.62 18.68
C ALA A 52 9.67 2.13 18.83
N LYS A 53 8.44 1.82 19.26
CA LYS A 53 7.94 0.44 19.40
C LYS A 53 7.74 -0.23 18.04
N ASP A 54 7.08 0.44 17.11
CA ASP A 54 6.83 -0.07 15.76
C ASP A 54 8.14 -0.21 14.98
N LEU A 55 9.09 0.69 15.25
CA LEU A 55 10.43 0.69 14.69
C LEU A 55 11.26 -0.53 15.08
N THR A 56 11.28 -0.83 16.38
CA THR A 56 11.99 -1.99 16.90
C THR A 56 11.37 -3.28 16.36
N LEU A 57 10.03 -3.32 16.29
CA LEU A 57 9.31 -4.46 15.73
C LEU A 57 9.62 -4.68 14.24
N ALA A 58 9.60 -3.62 13.42
CA ALA A 58 9.90 -3.68 11.99
C ALA A 58 11.34 -4.16 11.73
N TYR A 59 12.30 -3.71 12.53
CA TYR A 59 13.70 -4.17 12.46
C TYR A 59 13.81 -5.69 12.67
N PHE A 60 13.24 -6.22 13.75
CA PHE A 60 13.31 -7.67 14.03
C PHE A 60 12.53 -8.50 13.00
N GLN A 61 11.42 -7.99 12.48
CA GLN A 61 10.69 -8.64 11.38
C GLN A 61 11.52 -8.70 10.10
N LYS A 62 12.19 -7.59 9.73
CA LYS A 62 13.07 -7.56 8.55
C LYS A 62 14.27 -8.48 8.72
N LYS A 63 14.91 -8.48 9.90
CA LYS A 63 16.02 -9.40 10.25
C LYS A 63 15.58 -10.87 10.13
N SER A 64 14.42 -11.23 10.68
CA SER A 64 13.86 -12.58 10.55
C SER A 64 13.53 -12.96 9.09
N LYS A 65 12.97 -12.03 8.30
CA LYS A 65 12.69 -12.25 6.87
C LYS A 65 13.98 -12.58 6.10
N LEU A 66 15.04 -11.81 6.31
CA LEU A 66 16.35 -12.05 5.68
C LEU A 66 16.97 -13.38 6.15
N TYR A 67 16.81 -13.72 7.44
CA TYR A 67 17.23 -15.00 7.97
C TYR A 67 16.51 -16.19 7.28
N ARG A 68 15.21 -16.07 7.02
CA ARG A 68 14.41 -17.07 6.28
C ARG A 68 14.76 -17.14 4.80
N ALA A 69 15.11 -16.02 4.16
CA ALA A 69 15.47 -15.98 2.75
C ALA A 69 16.77 -16.74 2.44
N GLY A 70 17.71 -16.78 3.39
CA GLY A 70 18.96 -17.53 3.20
C GLY A 70 19.92 -17.54 4.39
N GLY A 71 19.64 -16.82 5.48
CA GLY A 71 20.53 -16.73 6.64
C GLY A 71 20.83 -18.07 7.32
N TYR A 72 19.87 -19.00 7.35
CA TYR A 72 20.10 -20.33 7.94
C TYR A 72 21.18 -21.15 7.21
N LYS A 73 21.48 -20.87 5.93
CA LYS A 73 22.58 -21.53 5.20
C LYS A 73 23.95 -21.09 5.71
N TYR A 74 24.06 -19.83 6.14
CA TYR A 74 25.31 -19.20 6.56
C TYR A 74 25.47 -19.13 8.08
N ALA A 75 24.41 -19.40 8.85
CA ALA A 75 24.48 -19.47 10.31
C ALA A 75 25.45 -20.56 10.77
N MET A 76 26.38 -20.18 11.66
CA MET A 76 27.39 -21.08 12.21
C MET A 76 27.09 -21.36 13.68
N PRO A 77 26.95 -22.64 14.09
CA PRO A 77 26.92 -23.00 15.51
C PRO A 77 28.14 -22.47 16.24
N LEU A 78 27.96 -22.05 17.49
CA LEU A 78 29.08 -21.68 18.35
C LEU A 78 30.08 -22.84 18.44
N LYS A 79 31.36 -22.50 18.55
CA LYS A 79 32.46 -23.46 18.71
C LYS A 79 33.01 -23.37 20.12
N ARG A 80 33.86 -24.31 20.52
CA ARG A 80 34.63 -24.22 21.77
C ARG A 80 35.82 -23.25 21.62
N SER A 81 35.54 -22.02 21.17
CA SER A 81 36.52 -20.95 21.03
C SER A 81 36.38 -19.96 22.19
N LEU A 82 37.49 -19.34 22.60
CA LEU A 82 37.46 -18.36 23.68
C LEU A 82 36.51 -17.20 23.39
N SER A 83 36.48 -16.72 22.15
CA SER A 83 35.58 -15.64 21.72
C SER A 83 34.11 -16.02 21.81
N ASP A 84 33.74 -17.22 21.36
CA ASP A 84 32.34 -17.67 21.42
C ASP A 84 31.90 -17.87 22.88
N TYR A 85 32.79 -18.37 23.76
CA TYR A 85 32.48 -18.47 25.19
C TYR A 85 32.30 -17.10 25.85
N GLN A 86 33.15 -16.13 25.50
CA GLN A 86 33.03 -14.76 25.99
C GLN A 86 31.70 -14.15 25.56
N ASP A 87 31.37 -14.19 24.27
CA ASP A 87 30.10 -13.69 23.75
C ASP A 87 28.93 -14.38 24.45
N HIS A 88 28.91 -15.72 24.49
CA HIS A 88 27.80 -16.44 25.10
C HIS A 88 27.65 -16.15 26.62
N LEU A 89 28.76 -16.01 27.35
CA LEU A 89 28.74 -15.61 28.76
C LEU A 89 28.23 -14.18 28.93
N PHE A 90 28.67 -13.22 28.11
CA PHE A 90 28.17 -11.86 28.17
C PHE A 90 26.68 -11.77 27.85
N ALA A 91 26.19 -12.57 26.88
CA ALA A 91 24.76 -12.65 26.57
C ALA A 91 23.97 -13.11 27.80
N PHE A 92 24.44 -14.17 28.45
CA PHE A 92 23.83 -14.69 29.67
C PHE A 92 23.84 -13.66 30.82
N LEU A 93 24.95 -12.97 31.05
CA LEU A 93 25.05 -11.94 32.09
C LEU A 93 24.10 -10.76 31.82
N MET A 94 23.96 -10.34 30.56
CA MET A 94 22.99 -9.29 30.20
C MET A 94 21.55 -9.71 30.50
N ASP A 95 21.18 -10.94 30.13
CA ASP A 95 19.85 -11.48 30.42
C ASP A 95 19.60 -11.59 31.93
N ILE A 96 20.59 -12.01 32.73
CA ILE A 96 20.52 -12.01 34.20
C ILE A 96 20.20 -10.62 34.74
N ASN A 97 20.96 -9.61 34.30
CA ASN A 97 20.80 -8.26 34.83
C ASN A 97 19.39 -7.72 34.57
N ILE A 98 18.80 -8.01 33.41
CA ILE A 98 17.43 -7.61 33.08
C ILE A 98 16.43 -8.32 34.00
N CYS A 99 16.61 -9.61 34.24
CA CYS A 99 15.72 -10.36 35.13
C CYS A 99 15.82 -9.87 36.58
N LEU A 100 17.01 -9.49 37.05
CA LEU A 100 17.26 -9.03 38.42
C LEU A 100 16.93 -7.55 38.67
N LEU A 101 16.47 -6.79 37.66
CA LEU A 101 16.07 -5.39 37.85
C LEU A 101 15.12 -5.16 39.04
N PRO A 102 14.08 -5.99 39.27
CA PRO A 102 13.21 -5.83 40.44
C PRO A 102 13.96 -5.99 41.77
N VAL A 103 14.96 -6.88 41.84
CA VAL A 103 15.79 -7.07 43.04
C VAL A 103 16.64 -5.83 43.29
N TYR A 104 17.22 -5.23 42.25
CA TYR A 104 17.98 -3.98 42.40
C TYR A 104 17.12 -2.82 42.90
N ILE A 105 15.88 -2.72 42.39
CA ILE A 105 14.90 -1.72 42.85
C ILE A 105 14.57 -1.97 44.32
N TRP A 106 14.31 -3.23 44.70
CA TRP A 106 14.01 -3.58 46.08
C TRP A 106 15.16 -3.28 47.04
N VAL A 107 16.43 -3.49 46.63
CA VAL A 107 17.58 -3.10 47.46
C VAL A 107 17.59 -1.58 47.71
N ILE A 108 17.25 -0.77 46.71
CA ILE A 108 17.15 0.69 46.87
C ILE A 108 15.99 1.04 47.81
N GLU A 109 14.81 0.46 47.60
CA GLU A 109 13.64 0.65 48.47
C GLU A 109 13.93 0.26 49.92
N PHE A 110 14.63 -0.85 50.13
CA PHE A 110 15.07 -1.30 51.44
C PHE A 110 16.01 -0.28 52.10
N LEU A 111 16.98 0.25 51.37
CA LEU A 111 17.85 1.32 51.88
C LEU A 111 17.06 2.60 52.23
N LEU A 112 16.04 2.95 51.45
CA LEU A 112 15.16 4.10 51.75
C LEU A 112 14.33 3.88 53.02
N ILE A 113 13.87 2.65 53.28
CA ILE A 113 13.21 2.29 54.54
C ILE A 113 14.20 2.44 55.71
N MET A 114 15.43 1.94 55.57
CA MET A 114 16.46 2.05 56.60
C MET A 114 16.86 3.50 56.90
N CYS A 115 16.77 4.39 55.90
CA CYS A 115 16.98 5.83 56.06
C CYS A 115 15.75 6.59 56.61
N GLY A 116 14.63 5.90 56.86
CA GLY A 116 13.39 6.51 57.34
C GLY A 116 12.62 7.33 56.30
N LEU A 117 12.98 7.21 55.01
CA LEU A 117 12.31 7.91 53.91
C LEU A 117 11.02 7.20 53.46
N ILE A 118 10.92 5.89 53.72
CA ILE A 118 9.73 5.06 53.48
C ILE A 118 9.30 4.45 54.82
N PRO A 119 8.00 4.54 55.20
CA PRO A 119 7.51 3.92 56.43
C PRO A 119 7.74 2.40 56.47
N PRO A 120 8.19 1.81 57.61
CA PRO A 120 8.51 0.38 57.71
C PRO A 120 7.34 -0.58 57.42
N HIS A 121 6.09 -0.14 57.61
CA HIS A 121 4.90 -0.97 57.36
C HIS A 121 4.69 -1.31 55.88
N PHE A 122 5.39 -0.64 54.96
CA PHE A 122 5.38 -0.99 53.53
C PHE A 122 6.34 -2.12 53.16
N PHE A 123 7.18 -2.59 54.09
CA PHE A 123 8.21 -3.59 53.81
C PHE A 123 7.64 -4.86 53.17
N ASP A 124 6.62 -5.46 53.79
CA ASP A 124 6.02 -6.71 53.29
C ASP A 124 5.38 -6.51 51.91
N LEU A 125 4.66 -5.40 51.71
CA LEU A 125 4.04 -5.08 50.43
C LEU A 125 5.07 -4.93 49.32
N LEU A 126 6.14 -4.16 49.54
CA LEU A 126 7.21 -3.94 48.56
C LEU A 126 7.98 -5.23 48.27
N PHE A 127 8.18 -6.08 49.28
CA PHE A 127 8.79 -7.40 49.11
C PHE A 127 7.94 -8.30 48.19
N TYR A 128 6.62 -8.39 48.40
CA TYR A 128 5.75 -9.18 47.52
C TYR A 128 5.63 -8.58 46.11
N ILE A 129 5.61 -7.25 45.98
CA ILE A 129 5.65 -6.57 44.67
C ILE A 129 6.96 -6.91 43.95
N MET A 130 8.11 -6.85 44.62
CA MET A 130 9.39 -7.26 44.04
C MET A 130 9.32 -8.71 43.55
N PHE A 131 8.82 -9.65 44.34
CA PHE A 131 8.75 -11.05 43.95
C PHE A 131 7.82 -11.28 42.74
N ALA A 132 6.68 -10.59 42.69
CA ALA A 132 5.77 -10.62 41.55
C ALA A 132 6.44 -10.04 40.29
N LEU A 133 7.13 -8.90 40.41
CA LEU A 133 7.86 -8.29 39.30
C LEU A 133 9.03 -9.16 38.84
N LEU A 134 9.72 -9.83 39.78
CA LEU A 134 10.79 -10.79 39.48
C LEU A 134 10.26 -12.00 38.71
N PHE A 135 9.07 -12.49 39.05
CA PHE A 135 8.41 -13.54 38.26
C PHE A 135 8.11 -13.03 36.84
N VAL A 136 7.54 -11.84 36.71
CA VAL A 136 7.23 -11.24 35.40
C VAL A 136 8.50 -11.04 34.57
N SER A 137 9.56 -10.47 35.12
CA SER A 137 10.81 -10.20 34.39
C SER A 137 11.55 -11.48 34.01
N SER A 138 11.61 -12.47 34.90
CA SER A 138 12.44 -13.66 34.72
C SER A 138 11.73 -14.81 33.99
N VAL A 139 10.44 -15.03 34.25
CA VAL A 139 9.68 -16.14 33.66
C VAL A 139 8.94 -15.71 32.40
N LEU A 140 8.33 -14.52 32.39
CA LEU A 140 7.44 -14.10 31.30
C LEU A 140 8.16 -13.21 30.27
N LEU A 141 8.75 -12.10 30.69
CA LEU A 141 9.30 -11.07 29.80
C LEU A 141 10.39 -11.63 28.89
N LEU A 142 11.39 -12.31 29.46
CA LEU A 142 12.50 -12.88 28.70
C LEU A 142 12.03 -13.97 27.73
N ALA A 143 11.09 -14.81 28.15
CA ALA A 143 10.51 -15.88 27.35
C ALA A 143 9.70 -15.33 26.17
N PHE A 144 8.82 -14.37 26.45
CA PHE A 144 8.00 -13.72 25.42
C PHE A 144 8.87 -12.93 24.43
N PHE A 145 9.85 -12.19 24.92
CA PHE A 145 10.78 -11.44 24.06
C PHE A 145 11.54 -12.38 23.12
N THR A 146 12.13 -13.45 23.66
CA THR A 146 12.88 -14.45 22.87
C THR A 146 12.00 -15.11 21.80
N ALA A 147 10.75 -15.40 22.12
CA ALA A 147 9.80 -15.95 21.16
C ALA A 147 9.43 -14.94 20.07
N ARG A 148 9.19 -13.68 20.43
CA ARG A 148 8.79 -12.62 19.51
C ARG A 148 9.89 -12.25 18.51
N THR A 149 11.14 -12.36 18.92
CA THR A 149 12.34 -12.14 18.09
C THR A 149 12.83 -13.41 17.36
N ASN A 150 12.06 -14.51 17.43
CA ASN A 150 12.39 -15.79 16.80
C ASN A 150 13.74 -16.39 17.25
N GLY A 151 14.06 -16.29 18.54
CA GLY A 151 15.22 -16.95 19.15
C GLY A 151 16.31 -16.01 19.65
N GLN A 152 16.05 -14.71 19.80
CA GLN A 152 17.02 -13.75 20.35
C GLN A 152 16.52 -13.21 21.69
N SER A 153 17.14 -13.62 22.79
CA SER A 153 17.02 -12.89 24.07
C SER A 153 17.66 -11.51 23.97
N PHE A 154 17.57 -10.70 25.02
CA PHE A 154 18.20 -9.38 25.03
C PHE A 154 19.72 -9.48 24.86
N GLY A 155 20.37 -10.37 25.61
CA GLY A 155 21.80 -10.64 25.48
C GLY A 155 22.17 -11.22 24.11
N TYR A 156 21.37 -12.16 23.59
CA TYR A 156 21.62 -12.76 22.27
C TYR A 156 21.50 -11.73 21.15
N ALA A 157 20.51 -10.83 21.23
CA ALA A 157 20.35 -9.75 20.26
C ALA A 157 21.54 -8.78 20.27
N MET A 158 22.13 -8.53 21.45
CA MET A 158 23.27 -7.61 21.60
C MET A 158 24.59 -8.18 21.07
N LEU A 159 24.69 -9.51 20.95
CA LEU A 159 25.90 -10.23 20.55
C LEU A 159 25.75 -11.00 19.24
N ASP A 160 24.68 -10.69 18.50
CA ASP A 160 24.34 -11.32 17.21
C ASP A 160 24.28 -12.85 17.27
N LEU A 161 23.78 -13.35 18.41
CA LEU A 161 23.48 -14.75 18.64
C LEU A 161 22.01 -15.03 18.39
N LYS A 162 21.68 -16.27 18.04
CA LYS A 162 20.30 -16.72 17.84
C LYS A 162 20.15 -18.20 18.22
N LEU A 163 19.04 -18.53 18.87
CA LEU A 163 18.63 -19.91 19.12
C LEU A 163 17.83 -20.43 17.93
N VAL A 164 18.31 -21.52 17.34
CA VAL A 164 17.69 -22.15 16.17
C VAL A 164 17.56 -23.65 16.35
N ARG A 165 16.77 -24.30 15.51
CA ARG A 165 16.63 -25.75 15.54
C ARG A 165 17.93 -26.42 15.12
N LYS A 166 18.43 -27.38 15.92
CA LYS A 166 19.69 -28.08 15.68
C LYS A 166 19.76 -28.81 14.34
N LYS A 167 18.64 -29.38 13.88
CA LYS A 167 18.57 -30.21 12.66
C LYS A 167 18.89 -29.45 11.38
N ASP A 168 18.40 -28.21 11.25
CA ASP A 168 18.42 -27.47 9.97
C ASP A 168 18.69 -25.97 10.12
N LYS A 169 18.98 -25.50 11.33
CA LYS A 169 19.25 -24.09 11.68
C LYS A 169 18.11 -23.14 11.34
N LYS A 170 16.92 -23.64 11.01
CA LYS A 170 15.73 -22.81 10.82
C LYS A 170 15.20 -22.34 12.17
N GLU A 171 14.34 -21.33 12.13
CA GLU A 171 13.72 -20.78 13.34
C GLU A 171 12.98 -21.87 14.14
N ALA A 172 13.17 -21.83 15.45
CA ALA A 172 12.55 -22.76 16.38
C ALA A 172 11.07 -22.40 16.61
N MET A 173 10.28 -23.39 17.04
CA MET A 173 8.89 -23.12 17.42
C MET A 173 8.85 -22.16 18.63
N PRO A 174 7.98 -21.13 18.62
CA PRO A 174 7.88 -20.17 19.72
C PRO A 174 7.71 -20.82 21.09
N LEU A 175 6.92 -21.90 21.17
CA LEU A 175 6.71 -22.64 22.42
C LEU A 175 8.01 -23.22 22.98
N ASN A 176 8.88 -23.79 22.13
CA ASN A 176 10.17 -24.33 22.57
C ASN A 176 11.09 -23.22 23.11
N LEU A 177 11.04 -22.03 22.52
CA LEU A 177 11.81 -20.87 22.98
C LEU A 177 11.30 -20.36 24.34
N ILE A 178 9.98 -20.29 24.51
CA ILE A 178 9.34 -19.91 25.78
C ILE A 178 9.72 -20.90 26.88
N LEU A 179 9.53 -22.20 26.63
CA LEU A 179 9.84 -23.24 27.60
C LEU A 179 11.33 -23.31 27.92
N ARG A 180 12.21 -23.10 26.92
CA ARG A 180 13.66 -23.01 27.13
C ARG A 180 14.02 -21.88 28.09
N GLN A 181 13.46 -20.68 27.91
CA GLN A 181 13.76 -19.54 28.79
C GLN A 181 13.12 -19.70 30.17
N ALA A 182 11.87 -20.15 30.23
CA ALA A 182 11.19 -20.36 31.50
C ALA A 182 11.90 -21.44 32.33
N LEU A 183 12.16 -22.62 31.77
CA LEU A 183 12.73 -23.76 32.51
C LEU A 183 14.25 -23.70 32.64
N GLY A 184 14.95 -23.12 31.66
CA GLY A 184 16.41 -22.96 31.74
C GLY A 184 16.84 -21.83 32.65
N PHE A 185 15.96 -20.85 32.89
CA PHE A 185 16.35 -19.60 33.52
C PHE A 185 15.36 -19.11 34.58
N GLY A 186 14.14 -18.70 34.18
CA GLY A 186 13.21 -18.00 35.07
C GLY A 186 12.69 -18.85 36.24
N VAL A 187 12.19 -20.04 35.96
CA VAL A 187 11.61 -20.94 36.96
C VAL A 187 12.67 -21.43 37.97
N PRO A 188 13.88 -21.86 37.55
CA PRO A 188 14.95 -22.16 38.49
C PRO A 188 15.36 -20.97 39.36
N LEU A 189 15.41 -19.75 38.80
CA LEU A 189 15.69 -18.54 39.57
C LEU A 189 14.66 -18.34 40.69
N MET A 190 13.38 -18.53 40.40
CA MET A 190 12.30 -18.40 41.37
C MET A 190 12.30 -19.52 42.41
N ILE A 191 12.36 -20.79 41.98
CA ILE A 191 12.27 -21.94 42.87
C ILE A 191 13.53 -22.04 43.75
N PHE A 192 14.72 -22.02 43.14
CA PHE A 192 15.95 -22.15 43.91
C PHE A 192 16.25 -20.90 44.73
N GLY A 193 15.89 -19.71 44.23
CA GLY A 193 15.97 -18.48 45.02
C GLY A 193 15.08 -18.53 46.26
N PHE A 194 13.87 -19.10 46.15
CA PHE A 194 12.97 -19.21 47.29
C PHE A 194 13.43 -20.26 48.32
N PHE A 195 13.75 -21.48 47.89
CA PHE A 195 14.06 -22.58 48.81
C PHE A 195 15.51 -22.61 49.30
N PHE A 196 16.46 -22.18 48.46
CA PHE A 196 17.90 -22.33 48.71
C PHE A 196 18.65 -21.01 48.62
N GLN A 197 17.92 -19.89 48.52
CA GLN A 197 18.48 -18.54 48.46
C GLN A 197 19.49 -18.40 47.30
N VAL A 198 20.43 -17.48 47.45
CA VAL A 198 21.46 -17.17 46.44
C VAL A 198 22.30 -18.41 46.08
N LEU A 199 22.58 -19.30 47.04
CA LEU A 199 23.41 -20.48 46.80
C LEU A 199 22.76 -21.47 45.81
N GLY A 200 21.44 -21.67 45.89
CA GLY A 200 20.74 -22.54 44.95
C GLY A 200 20.74 -22.00 43.52
N VAL A 201 20.55 -20.68 43.37
CA VAL A 201 20.59 -20.00 42.06
C VAL A 201 21.99 -20.10 41.45
N ILE A 202 23.03 -19.82 42.22
CA ILE A 202 24.43 -19.93 41.77
C ILE A 202 24.74 -21.37 41.35
N LEU A 203 24.34 -22.36 42.16
CA LEU A 203 24.55 -23.77 41.84
C LEU A 203 23.89 -24.15 40.51
N TRP A 204 22.65 -23.71 40.28
CA TRP A 204 21.95 -23.93 39.01
C TRP A 204 22.67 -23.31 37.80
N TRP A 205 23.19 -22.09 37.96
CA TRP A 205 23.97 -21.43 36.91
C TRP A 205 25.30 -22.12 36.65
N ILE A 206 25.98 -22.62 37.68
CA ILE A 206 27.21 -23.41 37.53
C ILE A 206 26.91 -24.69 36.75
N ILE A 207 25.83 -25.41 37.09
CA ILE A 207 25.43 -26.63 36.38
C ILE A 207 25.20 -26.31 34.89
N ASN A 208 24.40 -25.30 34.56
CA ASN A 208 24.20 -24.91 33.16
C ASN A 208 25.49 -24.45 32.47
N GLY A 209 26.36 -23.72 33.19
CA GLY A 209 27.67 -23.31 32.70
C GLY A 209 28.56 -24.49 32.35
N ILE A 210 28.54 -25.57 33.14
CA ILE A 210 29.27 -26.81 32.83
C ILE A 210 28.75 -27.43 31.53
N PHE A 211 27.43 -27.47 31.31
CA PHE A 211 26.87 -27.94 30.03
C PHE A 211 27.36 -27.09 28.86
N VAL A 212 27.34 -25.76 28.98
CA VAL A 212 27.86 -24.84 27.95
C VAL A 212 29.34 -25.09 27.65
N LEU A 213 30.16 -25.32 28.68
CA LEU A 213 31.60 -25.62 28.53
C LEU A 213 31.84 -26.98 27.87
N VAL A 214 31.08 -28.00 28.24
CA VAL A 214 31.30 -29.38 27.78
C VAL A 214 30.63 -29.67 26.44
N MET A 215 29.59 -28.95 26.02
CA MET A 215 28.92 -29.22 24.74
C MET A 215 29.72 -28.70 23.53
N PRO A 216 29.73 -29.41 22.38
CA PRO A 216 30.49 -29.01 21.20
C PRO A 216 29.99 -27.69 20.57
N HIS A 217 28.70 -27.39 20.76
CA HIS A 217 28.05 -26.16 20.27
C HIS A 217 27.54 -25.28 21.40
N GLN A 218 28.17 -25.35 22.58
CA GLN A 218 27.82 -24.52 23.72
C GLN A 218 26.34 -24.60 24.14
N GLN A 219 25.69 -25.74 23.94
CA GLN A 219 24.28 -25.93 24.28
C GLN A 219 24.11 -26.01 25.80
N THR A 220 23.08 -25.35 26.33
CA THR A 220 22.62 -25.58 27.71
C THR A 220 21.87 -26.91 27.82
N LEU A 221 21.55 -27.34 29.04
CA LEU A 221 20.72 -28.53 29.29
C LEU A 221 19.39 -28.46 28.53
N PHE A 222 18.69 -27.33 28.60
CA PHE A 222 17.40 -27.17 27.91
C PHE A 222 17.52 -26.94 26.41
N ASP A 223 18.67 -26.46 25.91
CA ASP A 223 18.91 -26.47 24.48
C ASP A 223 18.99 -27.91 23.93
N LEU A 224 19.54 -28.86 24.71
CA LEU A 224 19.54 -30.28 24.35
C LEU A 224 18.13 -30.88 24.36
N ILE A 225 17.36 -30.62 25.43
CA ILE A 225 15.99 -31.13 25.60
C ILE A 225 15.08 -30.66 24.46
N PHE A 226 15.18 -29.39 24.05
CA PHE A 226 14.31 -28.82 23.01
C PHE A 226 14.90 -28.88 21.60
N GLY A 227 16.06 -29.52 21.42
CA GLY A 227 16.72 -29.66 20.12
C GLY A 227 17.15 -28.33 19.50
N LEU A 228 17.59 -27.39 20.33
CA LEU A 228 18.04 -26.04 19.96
C LEU A 228 19.56 -25.96 19.95
N VAL A 229 20.11 -25.06 19.14
CA VAL A 229 21.55 -24.77 19.11
C VAL A 229 21.75 -23.25 19.00
N PRO A 230 22.65 -22.66 19.79
CA PRO A 230 23.04 -21.27 19.60
C PRO A 230 23.92 -21.15 18.35
N VAL A 231 23.56 -20.23 17.47
CA VAL A 231 24.30 -19.91 16.26
C VAL A 231 24.66 -18.43 16.25
N ARG A 232 25.75 -18.10 15.56
CA ARG A 232 26.04 -16.74 15.14
C ARG A 232 25.20 -16.43 13.92
N GLU A 233 24.41 -15.36 14.01
CA GLU A 233 23.63 -14.87 12.88
C GLU A 233 24.59 -14.24 11.87
N PRO A 234 24.43 -14.50 10.55
CA PRO A 234 25.31 -13.90 9.56
C PRO A 234 25.16 -12.37 9.56
N ASP A 235 26.28 -11.66 9.39
CA ASP A 235 26.26 -10.21 9.23
C ASP A 235 25.44 -9.85 7.98
N GLN A 236 24.34 -9.12 8.19
CA GLN A 236 23.44 -8.68 7.13
C GLN A 236 23.27 -7.17 7.22
N GLU A 237 23.51 -6.47 6.11
CA GLU A 237 23.29 -5.04 6.02
C GLU A 237 21.78 -4.77 5.89
N ILE A 238 21.12 -4.53 7.03
CA ILE A 238 19.70 -4.22 7.06
C ILE A 238 19.52 -2.75 6.64
N ARG A 239 19.34 -2.53 5.34
CA ARG A 239 18.93 -1.24 4.80
C ARG A 239 17.41 -1.14 4.87
N PHE A 240 16.87 -0.10 5.48
CA PHE A 240 15.47 0.24 5.30
C PHE A 240 15.37 0.95 3.96
N GLU A 241 14.69 0.32 3.00
CA GLU A 241 14.34 1.02 1.78
C GLU A 241 13.39 2.13 2.22
N THR A 242 13.78 3.39 2.00
CA THR A 242 12.78 4.43 1.76
C THR A 242 11.87 3.83 0.71
N LYS A 243 10.58 3.65 1.02
CA LYS A 243 9.60 3.64 -0.06
C LYS A 243 9.97 4.88 -0.86
N PRO A 244 10.34 4.78 -2.16
CA PRO A 244 10.55 5.98 -2.93
C PRO A 244 9.31 6.83 -2.66
N GLU A 245 9.52 8.08 -2.27
CA GLU A 245 8.42 9.04 -2.39
C GLU A 245 7.85 8.77 -3.77
N VAL A 246 6.55 8.50 -3.83
CA VAL A 246 5.86 8.63 -5.10
C VAL A 246 6.22 10.04 -5.50
N VAL A 247 7.13 10.19 -6.45
CA VAL A 247 7.36 11.47 -7.10
C VAL A 247 5.97 11.80 -7.57
N GLN A 248 5.31 12.75 -6.89
CA GLN A 248 4.17 13.41 -7.49
C GLN A 248 4.78 14.02 -8.73
N GLU A 249 4.62 13.34 -9.87
CA GLU A 249 4.82 13.99 -11.14
C GLU A 249 4.03 15.29 -11.03
N GLU A 250 4.70 16.43 -11.19
CA GLU A 250 4.01 17.70 -11.29
C GLU A 250 3.06 17.55 -12.47
N LEU A 251 1.79 17.27 -12.16
CA LEU A 251 0.74 17.12 -13.15
C LEU A 251 0.62 18.48 -13.83
N HIS A 252 0.98 18.53 -15.10
CA HIS A 252 0.90 19.75 -15.88
C HIS A 252 -0.57 20.03 -16.21
N VAL A 253 -1.18 20.90 -15.40
CA VAL A 253 -2.56 21.36 -15.60
C VAL A 253 -2.59 22.39 -16.72
N THR A 254 -3.34 22.11 -17.77
CA THR A 254 -3.61 23.05 -18.87
C THR A 254 -4.84 23.90 -18.54
N PRO A 255 -4.91 25.17 -18.96
CA PRO A 255 -6.04 26.05 -18.63
C PRO A 255 -7.34 25.72 -19.37
N ILE A 256 -7.34 24.70 -20.25
CA ILE A 256 -8.49 24.29 -21.07
C ILE A 256 -8.73 22.80 -20.86
N ASP A 257 -9.97 22.44 -20.53
CA ASP A 257 -10.38 21.04 -20.42
C ASP A 257 -11.78 20.83 -21.02
N LEU A 258 -11.83 20.25 -22.20
CA LEU A 258 -13.09 20.14 -22.96
C LEU A 258 -13.78 18.77 -22.79
N HIS A 259 -13.28 17.90 -21.91
CA HIS A 259 -13.81 16.54 -21.76
C HIS A 259 -13.90 16.15 -20.28
N ILE A 260 -15.02 16.52 -19.66
CA ILE A 260 -15.28 16.31 -18.24
C ILE A 260 -16.62 15.60 -18.06
N ARG A 261 -16.68 14.62 -17.16
CA ARG A 261 -17.93 13.95 -16.77
C ARG A 261 -18.48 14.47 -15.46
N SER A 262 -19.79 14.67 -15.44
CA SER A 262 -20.54 14.90 -14.22
C SER A 262 -21.34 13.66 -13.84
N ASN A 263 -22.04 13.75 -12.72
CA ASN A 263 -22.92 12.71 -12.22
C ASN A 263 -24.23 12.53 -13.02
N TYR A 264 -24.34 13.18 -14.17
CA TYR A 264 -25.31 12.88 -15.24
C TYR A 264 -24.84 11.76 -16.17
N SER A 265 -23.56 11.39 -16.13
CA SER A 265 -23.04 10.14 -16.70
C SER A 265 -23.01 9.03 -15.64
N ASP A 266 -23.06 7.78 -16.07
CA ASP A 266 -23.01 6.59 -15.21
C ASP A 266 -21.67 6.37 -14.51
N ASP A 267 -20.60 6.88 -15.11
CA ASP A 267 -19.23 6.80 -14.59
C ASP A 267 -18.69 8.12 -14.02
N GLY A 268 -19.46 9.21 -14.07
CA GLY A 268 -19.09 10.49 -13.46
C GLY A 268 -19.53 10.61 -11.99
N TYR A 269 -18.66 11.13 -11.14
CA TYR A 269 -18.91 11.15 -9.68
C TYR A 269 -19.48 12.48 -9.16
N TYR A 270 -18.88 13.60 -9.56
CA TYR A 270 -19.17 14.91 -9.00
C TYR A 270 -20.40 15.57 -9.65
N ASP A 271 -21.15 16.34 -8.87
CA ASP A 271 -22.16 17.23 -9.46
C ASP A 271 -21.50 18.40 -10.21
N VAL A 272 -22.32 19.13 -10.98
CA VAL A 272 -21.85 20.22 -11.81
C VAL A 272 -21.18 21.33 -10.98
N GLU A 273 -21.67 21.66 -9.79
CA GLU A 273 -21.10 22.74 -8.99
C GLU A 273 -19.70 22.39 -8.48
N GLU A 274 -19.53 21.18 -7.94
CA GLU A 274 -18.23 20.72 -7.45
C GLU A 274 -17.21 20.62 -8.60
N LEU A 275 -17.65 20.33 -9.83
CA LEU A 275 -16.77 20.40 -11.00
C LEU A 275 -16.29 21.84 -11.27
N PHE A 276 -17.17 22.85 -11.22
CA PHE A 276 -16.78 24.25 -11.40
C PHE A 276 -15.86 24.76 -10.30
N LYS A 277 -16.09 24.33 -9.05
CA LYS A 277 -15.22 24.64 -7.93
C LYS A 277 -13.82 24.06 -8.12
N GLN A 278 -13.72 22.78 -8.48
CA GLN A 278 -12.45 22.14 -8.80
C GLN A 278 -11.75 22.79 -10.00
N ALA A 279 -12.49 23.14 -11.04
CA ALA A 279 -11.95 23.84 -12.20
C ALA A 279 -11.33 25.19 -11.80
N LYS A 280 -11.99 25.94 -10.91
CA LYS A 280 -11.47 27.19 -10.37
C LYS A 280 -10.22 26.99 -9.51
N ASP A 281 -10.24 25.98 -8.63
CA ASP A 281 -9.11 25.65 -7.77
C ASP A 281 -7.87 25.20 -8.58
N ASN A 282 -8.10 24.54 -9.71
CA ASN A 282 -7.07 24.13 -10.67
C ASN A 282 -6.66 25.23 -11.66
N GLY A 283 -7.27 26.42 -11.59
CA GLY A 283 -6.93 27.56 -12.45
C GLY A 283 -7.36 27.40 -13.92
N LEU A 284 -8.43 26.64 -14.18
CA LEU A 284 -8.96 26.46 -15.54
C LEU A 284 -9.69 27.73 -16.02
N GLU A 285 -9.46 28.08 -17.28
CA GLU A 285 -10.08 29.22 -17.97
C GLU A 285 -11.32 28.78 -18.76
N VAL A 286 -11.26 27.61 -19.41
CA VAL A 286 -12.31 27.10 -20.30
C VAL A 286 -12.59 25.64 -19.98
N ILE A 287 -13.86 25.30 -19.73
CA ILE A 287 -14.28 23.91 -19.52
C ILE A 287 -15.50 23.54 -20.36
N SER A 288 -15.63 22.25 -20.67
CA SER A 288 -16.84 21.64 -21.23
C SER A 288 -17.17 20.37 -20.46
N ILE A 289 -18.44 20.23 -20.07
CA ILE A 289 -18.96 19.00 -19.46
C ILE A 289 -19.64 18.22 -20.58
N THR A 290 -19.17 17.01 -20.84
CA THR A 290 -19.54 16.21 -22.00
C THR A 290 -20.14 14.90 -21.54
N ASP A 291 -21.25 14.93 -20.80
CA ASP A 291 -21.83 13.70 -20.25
C ASP A 291 -22.23 12.67 -21.32
N HIS A 292 -22.15 11.38 -20.97
CA HIS A 292 -22.44 10.26 -21.86
C HIS A 292 -23.90 10.23 -22.28
N ASN A 293 -24.15 10.47 -23.57
CA ASN A 293 -25.45 10.45 -24.21
C ASN A 293 -26.49 11.37 -23.52
N CYS A 294 -26.06 12.35 -22.74
CA CYS A 294 -26.92 13.23 -21.94
C CYS A 294 -26.40 14.66 -21.99
N ALA A 295 -27.23 15.61 -22.43
CA ALA A 295 -26.87 17.03 -22.51
C ALA A 295 -27.41 17.85 -21.33
N ARG A 296 -27.98 17.22 -20.29
CA ARG A 296 -28.75 17.92 -19.25
C ARG A 296 -27.89 18.75 -18.29
N ALA A 297 -26.64 18.36 -18.07
CA ALA A 297 -25.71 19.11 -17.21
C ALA A 297 -25.48 20.54 -17.69
N ASN A 298 -25.58 20.79 -19.01
CA ASN A 298 -25.38 22.10 -19.63
C ASN A 298 -26.28 23.19 -19.04
N ALA A 299 -27.52 22.85 -18.66
CA ALA A 299 -28.46 23.81 -18.08
C ALA A 299 -27.97 24.37 -16.73
N ALA A 300 -27.37 23.53 -15.89
CA ALA A 300 -26.77 23.96 -14.62
C ALA A 300 -25.42 24.65 -14.86
N ALA A 301 -24.60 24.10 -15.74
CA ALA A 301 -23.26 24.57 -16.01
C ALA A 301 -23.21 26.00 -16.58
N MET A 302 -24.17 26.37 -17.43
CA MET A 302 -24.31 27.75 -17.92
C MET A 302 -24.50 28.78 -16.81
N ARG A 303 -25.17 28.40 -15.71
CA ARG A 303 -25.35 29.29 -14.55
C ARG A 303 -24.07 29.41 -13.73
N PHE A 304 -23.36 28.30 -13.52
CA PHE A 304 -22.12 28.28 -12.75
C PHE A 304 -20.93 28.94 -13.48
N SER A 305 -20.91 28.90 -14.81
CA SER A 305 -19.97 29.64 -15.65
C SER A 305 -19.78 31.10 -15.20
N SER A 306 -20.89 31.81 -15.00
CA SER A 306 -20.87 33.20 -14.55
C SER A 306 -20.44 33.35 -13.08
N LEU A 307 -20.81 32.39 -12.21
CA LEU A 307 -20.51 32.44 -10.77
C LEU A 307 -19.02 32.19 -10.47
N TYR A 308 -18.41 31.26 -11.21
CA TYR A 308 -17.02 30.85 -11.02
C TYR A 308 -16.04 31.62 -11.93
N ASN A 309 -16.54 32.43 -12.87
CA ASN A 309 -15.77 33.18 -13.87
C ASN A 309 -14.89 32.25 -14.73
N ILE A 310 -15.50 31.16 -15.21
CA ILE A 310 -14.89 30.17 -16.09
C ILE A 310 -15.70 30.17 -17.39
N GLN A 311 -15.04 30.27 -18.54
CA GLN A 311 -15.73 30.15 -19.81
C GLN A 311 -16.26 28.71 -19.96
N TYR A 312 -17.57 28.57 -20.11
CA TYR A 312 -18.20 27.28 -20.33
C TYR A 312 -18.59 27.10 -21.80
N ILE A 313 -18.26 25.95 -22.37
CA ILE A 313 -18.71 25.51 -23.69
C ILE A 313 -19.71 24.37 -23.47
N PRO A 314 -20.97 24.51 -23.92
CA PRO A 314 -21.94 23.43 -23.83
C PRO A 314 -21.46 22.20 -24.59
N GLY A 315 -21.54 21.04 -23.95
CA GLY A 315 -20.93 19.80 -24.42
C GLY A 315 -21.80 18.56 -24.23
N VAL A 316 -21.51 17.53 -25.01
CA VAL A 316 -22.05 16.17 -24.87
C VAL A 316 -21.06 15.17 -25.46
N GLU A 317 -21.01 13.93 -24.98
CA GLU A 317 -20.35 12.84 -25.71
C GLU A 317 -21.35 11.75 -26.05
N ILE A 318 -21.53 11.47 -27.33
CA ILE A 318 -22.51 10.51 -27.83
C ILE A 318 -21.79 9.26 -28.33
N ASP A 319 -22.26 8.10 -27.89
CA ASP A 319 -21.83 6.82 -28.43
C ASP A 319 -22.37 6.64 -29.86
N ALA A 320 -21.49 6.24 -30.76
CA ALA A 320 -21.82 6.01 -32.15
C ALA A 320 -21.14 4.75 -32.69
N GLN A 321 -21.58 4.33 -33.87
CA GLN A 321 -21.04 3.19 -34.57
C GLN A 321 -20.60 3.60 -35.97
N TYR A 322 -19.33 3.32 -36.27
CA TYR A 322 -18.80 3.36 -37.63
C TYR A 322 -18.52 1.94 -38.11
N LYS A 323 -19.24 1.47 -39.13
CA LYS A 323 -19.19 0.08 -39.61
C LYS A 323 -19.46 -0.92 -38.45
N ARG A 324 -18.42 -1.60 -37.96
CA ARG A 324 -18.49 -2.55 -36.83
C ARG A 324 -17.73 -2.08 -35.59
N MET A 325 -17.30 -0.81 -35.57
CA MET A 325 -16.50 -0.21 -34.52
C MET A 325 -17.36 0.80 -33.76
N ARG A 326 -17.31 0.73 -32.42
CA ARG A 326 -17.88 1.77 -31.57
C ARG A 326 -16.89 2.92 -31.52
N VAL A 327 -17.38 4.12 -31.77
CA VAL A 327 -16.64 5.38 -31.66
C VAL A 327 -17.44 6.32 -30.77
N ARG A 328 -16.82 7.39 -30.29
CA ARG A 328 -17.50 8.41 -29.51
C ARG A 328 -17.30 9.77 -30.14
N ILE A 329 -18.37 10.56 -30.19
CA ILE A 329 -18.39 11.85 -30.85
C ILE A 329 -18.75 12.89 -29.79
N LEU A 330 -17.84 13.83 -29.59
CA LEU A 330 -18.02 14.99 -28.74
C LEU A 330 -18.77 16.06 -29.55
N GLY A 331 -19.85 16.60 -28.98
CA GLY A 331 -20.53 17.78 -29.50
C GLY A 331 -20.15 18.99 -28.67
N TYR A 332 -19.75 20.08 -29.30
CA TYR A 332 -19.47 21.36 -28.64
C TYR A 332 -20.35 22.49 -29.17
N TYR A 333 -20.64 23.49 -28.33
CA TYR A 333 -21.53 24.60 -28.65
C TYR A 333 -22.95 24.16 -29.07
N ILE A 334 -23.36 22.99 -28.59
CA ILE A 334 -24.66 22.43 -28.88
C ILE A 334 -25.78 23.28 -28.26
N ASP A 335 -26.90 23.38 -28.96
CA ASP A 335 -28.17 23.75 -28.32
C ASP A 335 -28.72 22.54 -27.56
N TRP A 336 -28.36 22.44 -26.28
CA TRP A 336 -28.78 21.33 -25.41
C TRP A 336 -30.29 21.30 -25.14
N THR A 337 -31.06 22.31 -25.59
CA THR A 337 -32.53 22.32 -25.50
C THR A 337 -33.21 21.68 -26.70
N ASN A 338 -32.44 21.34 -27.74
CA ASN A 338 -32.95 20.64 -28.91
C ASN A 338 -33.43 19.22 -28.54
N GLU A 339 -34.62 18.85 -29.03
CA GLU A 339 -35.29 17.57 -28.76
C GLU A 339 -34.44 16.35 -29.15
N VAL A 340 -33.50 16.51 -30.08
CA VAL A 340 -32.62 15.43 -30.53
C VAL A 340 -31.81 14.81 -29.39
N PHE A 341 -31.37 15.62 -28.40
CA PHE A 341 -30.60 15.11 -27.27
C PHE A 341 -31.46 14.33 -26.27
N GLU A 342 -32.73 14.71 -26.11
CA GLU A 342 -33.67 13.93 -25.30
C GLU A 342 -33.95 12.58 -25.95
N VAL A 343 -34.14 12.54 -27.28
CA VAL A 343 -34.34 11.30 -28.03
C VAL A 343 -33.11 10.40 -27.95
N LEU A 344 -31.90 10.96 -28.08
CA LEU A 344 -30.65 10.21 -27.94
C LEU A 344 -30.47 9.64 -26.53
N GLU A 345 -30.72 10.43 -25.48
CA GLU A 345 -30.67 10.00 -24.08
C GLU A 345 -31.65 8.84 -23.83
N GLN A 346 -32.92 9.00 -24.21
CA GLN A 346 -33.95 7.98 -24.02
C GLN A 346 -33.63 6.68 -24.77
N ASN A 347 -33.17 6.78 -26.02
CA ASN A 347 -32.76 5.61 -26.80
C ASN A 347 -31.54 4.91 -26.19
N SER A 348 -30.58 5.68 -25.67
CA SER A 348 -29.41 5.13 -24.96
C SER A 348 -29.81 4.40 -23.69
N LEU A 349 -30.63 5.01 -22.84
CA LEU A 349 -31.12 4.42 -21.59
C LEU A 349 -31.93 3.14 -21.85
N LYS A 350 -32.81 3.15 -22.86
CA LYS A 350 -33.57 1.96 -23.26
C LYS A 350 -32.63 0.83 -23.70
N ARG A 351 -31.66 1.15 -24.56
CA ARG A 351 -30.66 0.19 -25.03
C ARG A 351 -29.87 -0.40 -23.87
N GLU A 352 -29.31 0.41 -22.98
CA GLU A 352 -28.52 -0.11 -21.86
C GLU A 352 -29.34 -0.93 -20.88
N LYS A 353 -30.62 -0.62 -20.70
CA LYS A 353 -31.53 -1.46 -19.91
C LYS A 353 -31.76 -2.83 -20.56
N GLU A 354 -32.01 -2.87 -21.87
CA GLU A 354 -32.16 -4.13 -22.62
C GLU A 354 -30.86 -4.96 -22.56
N LEU A 355 -29.71 -4.33 -22.77
CA LEU A 355 -28.40 -4.98 -22.68
C LEU A 355 -28.09 -5.47 -21.26
N SER A 356 -28.51 -4.74 -20.23
CA SER A 356 -28.35 -5.14 -18.82
C SER A 356 -29.10 -6.44 -18.53
N ILE A 357 -30.35 -6.55 -19.00
CA ILE A 357 -31.15 -7.78 -18.84
C ILE A 357 -30.52 -8.93 -19.62
N GLU A 358 -30.11 -8.72 -20.88
CA GLU A 358 -29.46 -9.75 -21.68
C GLU A 358 -28.15 -10.25 -21.06
N ARG A 359 -27.32 -9.34 -20.50
CA ARG A 359 -26.07 -9.69 -19.80
C ARG A 359 -26.36 -10.55 -18.59
N VAL A 360 -27.37 -10.21 -17.81
CA VAL A 360 -27.81 -11.00 -16.65
C VAL A 360 -28.25 -12.38 -17.10
N GLU A 361 -29.17 -12.48 -18.05
CA GLU A 361 -29.68 -13.77 -18.55
C GLU A 361 -28.55 -14.66 -19.07
N LYS A 362 -27.64 -14.12 -19.88
CA LYS A 362 -26.47 -14.88 -20.37
C LYS A 362 -25.57 -15.32 -19.23
N PHE A 363 -25.35 -14.47 -18.24
CA PHE A 363 -24.51 -14.81 -17.10
C PHE A 363 -25.15 -15.88 -16.21
N GLU A 364 -26.45 -15.78 -15.92
CA GLU A 364 -27.17 -16.79 -15.15
C GLU A 364 -27.17 -18.14 -15.86
N ASN A 365 -27.44 -18.15 -17.18
CA ASN A 365 -27.44 -19.37 -17.99
C ASN A 365 -26.05 -20.01 -18.08
N PHE A 366 -25.00 -19.20 -18.20
CA PHE A 366 -23.62 -19.69 -18.30
C PHE A 366 -23.07 -20.20 -16.96
N SER A 367 -23.30 -19.45 -15.87
CA SER A 367 -22.66 -19.68 -14.58
C SER A 367 -23.51 -20.50 -13.59
N GLY A 368 -24.84 -20.54 -13.79
CA GLY A 368 -25.81 -21.06 -12.83
C GLY A 368 -25.98 -20.20 -11.58
N ILE A 369 -25.34 -19.02 -11.51
CA ILE A 369 -25.48 -18.07 -10.40
C ILE A 369 -26.66 -17.16 -10.71
N ARG A 370 -27.64 -17.10 -9.81
CA ARG A 370 -28.72 -16.11 -9.90
C ARG A 370 -28.23 -14.73 -9.48
N ILE A 371 -28.57 -13.72 -10.27
CA ILE A 371 -28.32 -12.32 -9.99
C ILE A 371 -29.59 -11.73 -9.39
N ASP A 372 -29.46 -11.09 -8.23
CA ASP A 372 -30.52 -10.26 -7.69
C ASP A 372 -30.55 -8.91 -8.46
N VAL A 373 -31.32 -8.90 -9.54
CA VAL A 373 -31.47 -7.72 -10.42
C VAL A 373 -31.98 -6.52 -9.63
N ASP A 374 -32.96 -6.72 -8.73
CA ASP A 374 -33.56 -5.63 -7.95
C ASP A 374 -32.52 -4.98 -7.02
N SER A 375 -31.66 -5.79 -6.40
CA SER A 375 -30.57 -5.28 -5.56
C SER A 375 -29.52 -4.51 -6.36
N LEU A 376 -29.14 -4.96 -7.56
CA LEU A 376 -28.17 -4.23 -8.38
C LEU A 376 -28.75 -2.93 -8.94
N MET A 377 -29.98 -2.98 -9.44
CA MET A 377 -30.67 -1.83 -10.06
C MET A 377 -31.02 -0.74 -9.04
N SER A 378 -31.34 -1.10 -7.80
CA SER A 378 -31.61 -0.13 -6.74
C SER A 378 -30.35 0.62 -6.27
N ASN A 379 -29.17 0.04 -6.48
CA ASN A 379 -27.89 0.65 -6.15
C ASN A 379 -27.30 1.49 -7.30
N SER A 380 -27.79 1.32 -8.55
CA SER A 380 -27.34 2.11 -9.69
C SER A 380 -28.31 3.26 -9.98
N ARG A 381 -27.80 4.50 -9.98
CA ARG A 381 -28.58 5.70 -10.30
C ARG A 381 -29.26 5.61 -11.67
N PHE A 382 -28.58 4.98 -12.62
CA PHE A 382 -29.01 4.83 -14.00
C PHE A 382 -29.79 3.55 -14.25
N GLN A 383 -30.01 2.71 -13.21
CA GLN A 383 -30.71 1.43 -13.34
C GLN A 383 -30.12 0.57 -14.47
N THR A 384 -28.79 0.51 -14.51
CA THR A 384 -28.00 -0.31 -15.43
C THR A 384 -27.25 -1.38 -14.67
N ILE A 385 -26.97 -2.50 -15.35
CA ILE A 385 -26.10 -3.58 -14.87
C ILE A 385 -24.96 -3.78 -15.86
N THR A 386 -23.78 -3.36 -15.43
CA THR A 386 -22.52 -3.45 -16.17
C THR A 386 -21.80 -4.77 -15.91
N PRO A 387 -20.92 -5.22 -16.82
CA PRO A 387 -20.01 -6.34 -16.56
C PRO A 387 -19.23 -6.21 -15.26
N THR A 388 -18.81 -4.98 -14.92
CA THR A 388 -18.07 -4.66 -13.71
C THR A 388 -18.90 -4.88 -12.44
N GLU A 389 -20.20 -4.53 -12.45
CA GLU A 389 -21.10 -4.75 -11.30
C GLU A 389 -21.34 -6.23 -11.05
N ILE A 390 -21.59 -7.02 -12.11
CA ILE A 390 -21.72 -8.48 -11.99
C ILE A 390 -20.41 -9.08 -11.46
N THR A 391 -19.27 -8.63 -11.98
CA THR A 391 -17.94 -9.10 -11.54
C THR A 391 -17.70 -8.77 -10.06
N LYS A 392 -18.02 -7.54 -9.61
CA LYS A 392 -17.94 -7.16 -8.19
C LYS A 392 -18.84 -8.04 -7.32
N MET A 393 -20.07 -8.28 -7.72
CA MET A 393 -21.01 -9.16 -7.00
C MET A 393 -20.42 -10.58 -6.84
N VAL A 394 -19.89 -11.15 -7.92
CA VAL A 394 -19.32 -12.50 -7.94
C VAL A 394 -18.08 -12.62 -7.05
N PHE A 395 -17.21 -11.61 -7.05
CA PHE A 395 -15.94 -11.65 -6.31
C PHE A 395 -16.10 -11.26 -4.83
N HIS A 396 -17.05 -10.39 -4.49
CA HIS A 396 -17.31 -9.99 -3.11
C HIS A 396 -18.15 -10.99 -2.33
N ASN A 397 -18.93 -11.83 -3.00
CA ASN A 397 -19.70 -12.89 -2.35
C ASN A 397 -18.83 -14.16 -2.14
N GLU A 398 -18.69 -14.58 -0.89
CA GLU A 398 -17.81 -15.72 -0.53
C GLU A 398 -18.23 -17.03 -1.20
N ARG A 399 -19.54 -17.24 -1.39
CA ARG A 399 -20.07 -18.47 -1.99
C ARG A 399 -19.70 -18.54 -3.45
N THR A 400 -19.94 -17.47 -4.20
CA THR A 400 -19.66 -17.40 -5.65
C THR A 400 -18.18 -17.41 -5.95
N ARG A 401 -17.34 -16.70 -5.15
CA ARG A 401 -15.87 -16.71 -5.36
C ARG A 401 -15.23 -18.07 -5.13
N SER A 402 -15.86 -18.94 -4.34
CA SER A 402 -15.37 -20.29 -4.06
C SER A 402 -15.64 -21.29 -5.19
N LEU A 403 -16.50 -20.92 -6.14
CA LEU A 403 -16.85 -21.79 -7.27
C LEU A 403 -15.63 -22.00 -8.18
N PRO A 404 -15.42 -23.22 -8.73
CA PRO A 404 -14.22 -23.53 -9.51
C PRO A 404 -13.95 -22.58 -10.67
N PHE A 405 -15.01 -22.11 -11.35
CA PHE A 405 -14.87 -21.22 -12.51
C PHE A 405 -14.41 -19.80 -12.15
N VAL A 406 -14.66 -19.33 -10.91
CA VAL A 406 -14.17 -18.04 -10.39
C VAL A 406 -12.82 -18.22 -9.72
N LYS A 407 -12.69 -19.27 -8.90
CA LYS A 407 -11.49 -19.58 -8.13
C LYS A 407 -10.24 -19.71 -9.00
N LYS A 408 -10.37 -20.24 -10.23
CA LYS A 408 -9.24 -20.30 -11.18
C LYS A 408 -8.62 -18.94 -11.50
N TYR A 409 -9.37 -17.84 -11.41
CA TYR A 409 -8.84 -16.49 -11.62
C TYR A 409 -8.08 -16.00 -10.39
N LEU A 410 -8.59 -16.30 -9.20
CA LEU A 410 -7.92 -15.95 -7.93
C LEU A 410 -6.61 -16.72 -7.74
N ASP A 411 -6.57 -18.00 -8.11
CA ASP A 411 -5.39 -18.85 -7.93
C ASP A 411 -4.26 -18.53 -8.94
N ASN A 412 -4.59 -17.97 -10.11
CA ASN A 412 -3.66 -17.76 -11.23
C ASN A 412 -3.30 -16.30 -11.51
N CYS A 413 -3.80 -15.33 -10.73
CA CYS A 413 -3.49 -13.91 -10.92
C CYS A 413 -2.73 -13.34 -9.72
N GLU A 414 -1.86 -12.36 -9.97
CA GLU A 414 -0.98 -11.77 -8.96
C GLU A 414 -1.73 -10.95 -7.90
N SER A 415 -2.93 -10.46 -8.23
CA SER A 415 -3.75 -9.66 -7.34
C SER A 415 -5.24 -9.88 -7.56
N HIS A 416 -6.04 -9.50 -6.57
CA HIS A 416 -7.50 -9.58 -6.64
C HIS A 416 -8.08 -8.71 -7.78
N SER A 417 -7.53 -7.51 -7.98
CA SER A 417 -7.93 -6.61 -9.07
C SER A 417 -7.60 -7.20 -10.45
N ALA A 418 -6.42 -7.81 -10.61
CA ALA A 418 -6.06 -8.50 -11.85
C ALA A 418 -6.98 -9.71 -12.13
N ALA A 419 -7.36 -10.46 -11.10
CA ALA A 419 -8.31 -11.56 -11.22
C ALA A 419 -9.69 -11.10 -11.71
N MET A 420 -10.20 -10.00 -11.14
CA MET A 420 -11.48 -9.40 -11.56
C MET A 420 -11.43 -8.91 -13.01
N SER A 421 -10.40 -8.13 -13.37
CA SER A 421 -10.25 -7.60 -14.74
C SER A 421 -10.15 -8.72 -15.78
N ARG A 422 -9.40 -9.78 -15.48
CA ARG A 422 -9.28 -10.94 -16.38
C ARG A 422 -10.57 -11.74 -16.48
N PHE A 423 -11.27 -11.94 -15.36
CA PHE A 423 -12.59 -12.58 -15.37
C PHE A 423 -13.58 -11.80 -16.21
N GLU A 424 -13.64 -10.49 -16.02
CA GLU A 424 -14.55 -9.60 -16.76
C GLU A 424 -14.29 -9.68 -18.27
N THR A 425 -13.00 -9.66 -18.66
CA THR A 425 -12.57 -9.78 -20.05
C THR A 425 -12.92 -11.15 -20.64
N ASP A 426 -12.63 -12.25 -19.94
CA ASP A 426 -12.87 -13.60 -20.45
C ASP A 426 -14.38 -13.94 -20.54
N VAL A 427 -15.18 -13.43 -19.60
CA VAL A 427 -16.62 -13.76 -19.49
C VAL A 427 -17.47 -12.83 -20.35
N PHE A 428 -17.24 -11.52 -20.28
CA PHE A 428 -18.08 -10.51 -20.92
C PHE A 428 -17.41 -9.82 -22.11
N GLY A 429 -16.09 -9.98 -22.29
CA GLY A 429 -15.36 -9.40 -23.41
C GLY A 429 -15.71 -10.05 -24.75
N LYS A 430 -15.13 -9.52 -25.83
CA LYS A 430 -15.39 -9.99 -27.20
C LYS A 430 -15.01 -11.48 -27.32
N ASN A 431 -15.97 -12.31 -27.74
CA ASN A 431 -15.92 -13.79 -27.78
C ASN A 431 -16.11 -14.51 -26.43
N GLY A 432 -16.37 -13.78 -25.34
CA GLY A 432 -16.75 -14.36 -24.06
C GLY A 432 -18.15 -14.98 -24.09
N PRO A 433 -18.45 -15.97 -23.22
CA PRO A 433 -19.74 -16.66 -23.17
C PRO A 433 -20.91 -15.74 -22.83
N CYS A 434 -20.66 -14.64 -22.12
CA CYS A 434 -21.66 -13.65 -21.72
C CYS A 434 -21.53 -12.35 -22.52
N TYR A 435 -20.83 -12.37 -23.66
CA TYR A 435 -20.71 -11.22 -24.54
C TYR A 435 -22.10 -10.82 -25.07
N VAL A 436 -22.43 -9.55 -24.88
CA VAL A 436 -23.64 -8.92 -25.41
C VAL A 436 -23.21 -7.85 -26.41
N LYS A 437 -23.69 -7.97 -27.64
CA LYS A 437 -23.39 -7.01 -28.70
C LYS A 437 -24.36 -5.84 -28.56
N ALA A 438 -23.82 -4.64 -28.35
CA ALA A 438 -24.59 -3.40 -28.41
C ALA A 438 -24.56 -2.83 -29.83
N ASP A 439 -25.71 -2.32 -30.28
CA ASP A 439 -25.84 -1.59 -31.55
C ASP A 439 -26.06 -0.11 -31.25
N TYR A 440 -25.14 0.75 -31.70
CA TYR A 440 -25.17 2.19 -31.46
C TYR A 440 -25.69 2.94 -32.69
N PRO A 441 -26.15 4.20 -32.55
CA PRO A 441 -26.53 5.02 -33.69
C PRO A 441 -25.38 5.15 -34.70
N ASP A 442 -25.71 5.26 -35.99
CA ASP A 442 -24.71 5.47 -37.02
C ASP A 442 -23.93 6.77 -36.79
N ALA A 443 -22.61 6.75 -36.98
CA ALA A 443 -21.76 7.91 -36.77
C ALA A 443 -22.20 9.13 -37.59
N GLN A 444 -22.65 8.94 -38.84
CA GLN A 444 -23.17 10.03 -39.66
C GLN A 444 -24.41 10.66 -39.01
N ALA A 445 -25.34 9.83 -38.55
CA ALA A 445 -26.57 10.31 -37.92
C ALA A 445 -26.29 11.12 -36.63
N VAL A 446 -25.24 10.75 -35.89
CA VAL A 446 -24.82 11.50 -34.69
C VAL A 446 -24.16 12.83 -35.05
N ILE A 447 -23.31 12.86 -36.09
CA ILE A 447 -22.73 14.10 -36.62
C ILE A 447 -23.85 15.05 -37.05
N ASP A 448 -24.78 14.56 -37.87
CA ASP A 448 -25.90 15.33 -38.38
C ASP A 448 -26.78 15.86 -37.21
N ALA A 449 -27.00 15.06 -36.16
CA ALA A 449 -27.73 15.49 -34.97
C ALA A 449 -27.03 16.66 -34.25
N ILE A 450 -25.70 16.59 -34.08
CA ILE A 450 -24.91 17.65 -33.46
C ILE A 450 -24.97 18.93 -34.31
N HIS A 451 -24.78 18.81 -35.63
CA HIS A 451 -24.82 19.94 -36.56
C HIS A 451 -26.21 20.59 -36.63
N ASN A 452 -27.27 19.79 -36.64
CA ASN A 452 -28.66 20.29 -36.62
C ASN A 452 -28.99 21.02 -35.31
N ALA A 453 -28.31 20.69 -34.21
CA ALA A 453 -28.36 21.43 -32.96
C ALA A 453 -27.39 22.63 -32.91
N GLY A 454 -26.81 23.02 -34.05
CA GLY A 454 -25.88 24.15 -34.17
C GLY A 454 -24.48 23.91 -33.60
N GLY A 455 -24.18 22.67 -33.20
CA GLY A 455 -22.91 22.31 -32.59
C GLY A 455 -21.83 21.92 -33.57
N ILE A 456 -20.65 21.66 -33.01
CA ILE A 456 -19.43 21.19 -33.70
C ILE A 456 -19.18 19.74 -33.29
N ALA A 457 -19.00 18.84 -34.26
CA ALA A 457 -18.76 17.43 -34.04
C ALA A 457 -17.25 17.11 -34.05
N ILE A 458 -16.74 16.61 -32.91
CA ILE A 458 -15.34 16.28 -32.70
C ILE A 458 -15.22 14.79 -32.40
N LEU A 459 -14.33 14.07 -33.09
CA LEU A 459 -14.03 12.68 -32.75
C LEU A 459 -13.28 12.62 -31.42
N SER A 460 -13.81 11.85 -30.46
CA SER A 460 -13.20 11.61 -29.15
C SER A 460 -11.87 10.84 -29.27
N SER A 461 -10.95 11.08 -28.33
CA SER A 461 -9.69 10.34 -28.21
C SER A 461 -9.90 8.88 -27.78
N TRP A 462 -11.11 8.54 -27.33
CA TRP A 462 -11.44 7.19 -26.86
C TRP A 462 -11.16 6.13 -27.93
N HIS A 463 -10.22 5.23 -27.61
CA HIS A 463 -9.73 4.15 -28.48
C HIS A 463 -9.05 4.58 -29.79
N LEU A 464 -8.64 5.85 -29.94
CA LEU A 464 -8.00 6.31 -31.16
C LEU A 464 -6.72 5.51 -31.52
N ASP A 465 -5.97 5.06 -30.50
CA ASP A 465 -4.77 4.21 -30.67
C ASP A 465 -5.03 2.86 -31.34
N TYR A 466 -6.28 2.41 -31.38
CA TYR A 466 -6.67 1.13 -31.97
C TYR A 466 -7.27 1.29 -33.37
N ILE A 467 -7.28 2.50 -33.92
CA ILE A 467 -7.81 2.84 -35.24
C ILE A 467 -6.63 3.14 -36.16
N SER A 468 -6.63 2.59 -37.38
CA SER A 468 -5.60 2.90 -38.37
C SER A 468 -5.81 4.29 -38.96
N ASP A 469 -4.74 4.94 -39.43
CA ASP A 469 -4.79 6.25 -40.07
C ASP A 469 -5.82 6.31 -41.21
N GLU A 470 -5.97 5.24 -41.99
CA GLU A 470 -6.95 5.16 -43.07
C GLU A 470 -8.39 5.21 -42.55
N VAL A 471 -8.68 4.44 -41.49
CA VAL A 471 -10.01 4.43 -40.87
C VAL A 471 -10.30 5.75 -40.17
N LEU A 472 -9.28 6.38 -39.59
CA LEU A 472 -9.41 7.73 -39.02
C LEU A 472 -9.74 8.76 -40.09
N GLU A 473 -9.06 8.75 -41.25
CA GLU A 473 -9.41 9.60 -42.40
C GLU A 473 -10.85 9.31 -42.87
N GLU A 474 -11.27 8.05 -42.95
CA GLU A 474 -12.64 7.68 -43.33
C GLU A 474 -13.71 8.22 -42.37
N ILE A 475 -13.49 8.12 -41.05
CA ILE A 475 -14.43 8.63 -40.04
C ILE A 475 -14.49 10.15 -40.09
N VAL A 476 -13.34 10.81 -40.24
CA VAL A 476 -13.26 12.26 -40.36
C VAL A 476 -14.01 12.76 -41.60
N ASP A 477 -13.86 12.05 -42.73
CA ASP A 477 -14.48 12.40 -44.00
C ASP A 477 -16.03 12.19 -44.00
N LEU A 478 -16.64 11.67 -42.92
CA LEU A 478 -18.10 11.70 -42.69
C LEU A 478 -18.64 13.12 -42.42
N GLY A 479 -17.75 14.09 -42.18
CA GLY A 479 -18.13 15.46 -41.83
C GLY A 479 -17.79 15.84 -40.39
N MET A 480 -16.80 15.19 -39.78
CA MET A 480 -16.27 15.66 -38.50
C MET A 480 -15.63 17.03 -38.67
N ASP A 481 -15.84 17.91 -37.70
CA ASP A 481 -15.22 19.23 -37.66
C ASP A 481 -13.83 19.20 -37.01
N GLY A 482 -13.45 18.09 -36.38
CA GLY A 482 -12.17 17.96 -35.67
C GLY A 482 -11.99 16.67 -34.90
N VAL A 483 -10.84 16.59 -34.22
CA VAL A 483 -10.41 15.42 -33.44
C VAL A 483 -9.85 15.89 -32.09
N GLU A 484 -10.15 15.16 -31.04
CA GLU A 484 -9.49 15.30 -29.75
C GLU A 484 -8.09 14.67 -29.82
N CYS A 485 -7.08 15.50 -30.08
CA CYS A 485 -5.71 15.03 -30.27
C CYS A 485 -4.93 14.87 -28.96
N PHE A 486 -5.40 15.47 -27.86
CA PHE A 486 -4.69 15.45 -26.58
C PHE A 486 -5.61 14.95 -25.47
N SER A 487 -5.22 13.83 -24.86
CA SER A 487 -5.90 13.16 -23.75
C SER A 487 -4.90 12.30 -22.95
N ASN A 488 -5.32 11.79 -21.80
CA ASN A 488 -4.48 10.96 -20.93
C ASN A 488 -4.11 9.59 -21.53
N ASP A 489 -4.97 9.05 -22.40
CA ASP A 489 -4.86 7.65 -22.88
C ASP A 489 -4.41 7.52 -24.34
N ILE A 490 -3.74 8.54 -24.91
CA ILE A 490 -3.37 8.53 -26.31
C ILE A 490 -1.85 8.53 -26.49
N HIS A 491 -1.32 7.65 -27.34
CA HIS A 491 0.12 7.55 -27.56
C HIS A 491 0.64 8.67 -28.48
N GLU A 492 1.89 9.10 -28.27
CA GLU A 492 2.51 10.18 -29.06
C GLU A 492 2.46 9.94 -30.59
N GLN A 493 2.56 8.68 -31.04
CA GLN A 493 2.45 8.35 -32.46
C GLN A 493 1.05 8.67 -33.01
N THR A 494 0.01 8.33 -32.25
CA THR A 494 -1.39 8.58 -32.61
C THR A 494 -1.70 10.08 -32.56
N ILE A 495 -1.15 10.82 -31.59
CA ILE A 495 -1.22 12.29 -31.56
C ILE A 495 -0.65 12.87 -32.87
N ALA A 496 0.54 12.43 -33.27
CA ALA A 496 1.19 12.93 -34.49
C ALA A 496 0.38 12.60 -35.75
N ALA A 497 -0.20 11.39 -35.84
CA ALA A 497 -1.06 10.98 -36.94
C ALA A 497 -2.35 11.83 -37.00
N ALA A 498 -3.04 11.98 -35.87
CA ALA A 498 -4.25 12.78 -35.76
C ALA A 498 -4.00 14.25 -36.13
N LEU A 499 -2.93 14.86 -35.61
CA LEU A 499 -2.55 16.24 -35.94
C LEU A 499 -2.26 16.41 -37.43
N LYS A 500 -1.62 15.44 -38.09
CA LYS A 500 -1.36 15.46 -39.53
C LYS A 500 -2.66 15.44 -40.34
N ILE A 501 -3.63 14.61 -39.94
CA ILE A 501 -4.94 14.52 -40.60
C ILE A 501 -5.72 15.83 -40.40
N VAL A 502 -5.80 16.32 -39.16
CA VAL A 502 -6.46 17.58 -38.80
C VAL A 502 -5.86 18.75 -39.57
N GLN A 503 -4.52 18.83 -39.68
CA GLN A 503 -3.85 19.88 -40.45
C GLN A 503 -4.15 19.78 -41.95
N LYS A 504 -4.11 18.58 -42.53
CA LYS A 504 -4.39 18.33 -43.96
C LYS A 504 -5.83 18.73 -44.32
N ARG A 505 -6.79 18.47 -43.44
CA ARG A 505 -8.22 18.75 -43.63
C ARG A 505 -8.68 20.10 -43.07
N LYS A 506 -7.79 20.87 -42.42
CA LYS A 506 -8.09 22.16 -41.76
C LYS A 506 -9.20 22.06 -40.70
N LEU A 507 -9.15 21.00 -39.90
CA LEU A 507 -10.14 20.73 -38.85
C LEU A 507 -9.71 21.34 -37.52
N PHE A 508 -10.60 21.33 -36.54
CA PHE A 508 -10.32 21.73 -35.18
C PHE A 508 -9.53 20.66 -34.40
N VAL A 509 -8.74 21.14 -33.45
CA VAL A 509 -8.03 20.32 -32.46
C VAL A 509 -8.72 20.53 -31.11
N SER A 510 -9.10 19.45 -30.45
CA SER A 510 -9.60 19.49 -29.06
C SER A 510 -8.60 18.85 -28.07
N CYS A 511 -8.75 19.17 -26.79
CA CYS A 511 -8.07 18.49 -25.70
C CYS A 511 -9.00 18.32 -24.50
N GLY A 512 -8.81 17.24 -23.76
CA GLY A 512 -9.62 16.95 -22.59
C GLY A 512 -8.96 15.96 -21.65
N SER A 513 -9.29 16.04 -20.37
CA SER A 513 -8.75 15.14 -19.37
C SER A 513 -9.49 13.80 -19.28
N ASP A 514 -10.70 13.72 -19.83
CA ASP A 514 -11.65 12.60 -19.61
C ASP A 514 -11.84 12.37 -18.10
N TYR A 515 -12.06 13.45 -17.34
CA TYR A 515 -12.14 13.43 -15.87
C TYR A 515 -13.46 12.85 -15.36
N HIS A 516 -13.38 11.86 -14.47
CA HIS A 516 -14.52 11.17 -13.85
C HIS A 516 -14.52 11.23 -12.32
N GLY A 517 -13.55 11.92 -11.71
CA GLY A 517 -13.33 11.88 -10.28
C GLY A 517 -12.87 10.51 -9.78
N PRO A 518 -13.31 10.06 -8.57
CA PRO A 518 -12.87 8.80 -7.97
C PRO A 518 -13.09 7.54 -8.82
N THR A 519 -13.99 7.58 -9.81
CA THR A 519 -14.22 6.46 -10.74
C THR A 519 -12.98 6.15 -11.57
N LYS A 520 -12.23 7.18 -11.99
CA LYS A 520 -10.96 7.05 -12.70
C LYS A 520 -9.86 7.83 -11.96
N PRO A 521 -9.26 7.27 -10.89
CA PRO A 521 -8.39 8.01 -9.97
C PRO A 521 -7.06 8.49 -10.57
N LYS A 522 -6.71 8.05 -11.78
CA LYS A 522 -5.50 8.48 -12.52
C LYS A 522 -5.72 9.75 -13.34
N TYR A 523 -6.97 10.13 -13.57
CA TYR A 523 -7.33 11.22 -14.46
C TYR A 523 -7.61 12.42 -13.59
N HIS A 524 -6.94 13.52 -13.89
CA HIS A 524 -7.02 14.74 -13.11
C HIS A 524 -7.57 15.85 -13.99
N MET A 525 -8.53 16.60 -13.45
CA MET A 525 -9.16 17.69 -14.18
C MET A 525 -8.11 18.72 -14.63
N GLY A 526 -8.12 19.05 -15.92
CA GLY A 526 -7.15 19.93 -16.56
C GLY A 526 -5.87 19.25 -17.04
N VAL A 527 -5.67 17.95 -16.78
CA VAL A 527 -4.52 17.20 -17.28
C VAL A 527 -4.91 16.44 -18.54
N SER A 528 -4.54 16.99 -19.70
CA SER A 528 -4.88 16.46 -21.03
C SER A 528 -3.64 16.06 -21.86
N ASN A 529 -2.44 16.20 -21.30
CA ASN A 529 -1.16 16.07 -22.02
C ASN A 529 -1.01 16.99 -23.25
N CYS A 530 -1.83 18.05 -23.36
CA CYS A 530 -1.66 19.07 -24.39
C CYS A 530 -0.43 19.95 -24.09
N PRO A 531 0.60 19.96 -24.96
CA PRO A 531 1.78 20.77 -24.72
C PRO A 531 1.46 22.26 -24.89
N GLU A 532 2.11 23.14 -24.13
CA GLU A 532 1.87 24.61 -24.20
C GLU A 532 1.93 25.17 -25.63
N LYS A 533 2.82 24.62 -26.48
CA LYS A 533 2.97 25.02 -27.88
C LYS A 533 1.75 24.67 -28.75
N ALA A 534 0.97 23.66 -28.38
CA ALA A 534 -0.23 23.25 -29.10
C ALA A 534 -1.51 23.91 -28.56
N LEU A 535 -1.47 24.49 -27.35
CA LEU A 535 -2.61 25.18 -26.75
C LEU A 535 -3.22 26.28 -27.65
N PRO A 536 -2.46 27.06 -28.45
CA PRO A 536 -3.06 27.99 -29.42
C PRO A 536 -3.98 27.31 -30.45
N LEU A 537 -3.71 26.06 -30.85
CA LEU A 537 -4.57 25.32 -31.79
C LEU A 537 -5.90 24.96 -31.14
N VAL A 538 -5.88 24.50 -29.89
CA VAL A 538 -7.11 24.24 -29.11
C VAL A 538 -7.89 25.54 -28.88
N ARG A 539 -7.21 26.65 -28.63
CA ARG A 539 -7.86 27.95 -28.44
C ARG A 539 -8.67 28.42 -29.64
N ILE A 540 -8.37 27.95 -30.86
CA ILE A 540 -9.17 28.23 -32.05
C ILE A 540 -10.59 27.66 -31.87
N LEU A 541 -10.72 26.41 -31.42
CA LEU A 541 -12.01 25.78 -31.12
C LEU A 541 -12.77 26.55 -30.02
N THR A 542 -12.08 26.97 -28.95
CA THR A 542 -12.71 27.72 -27.83
C THR A 542 -13.18 29.13 -28.19
N LYS A 543 -12.79 29.63 -29.37
CA LYS A 543 -13.18 30.94 -29.89
C LYS A 543 -14.14 30.87 -31.08
N ALA A 544 -14.35 29.67 -31.63
CA ALA A 544 -15.10 29.47 -32.87
C ALA A 544 -16.58 29.86 -32.78
N ALA A 545 -17.16 29.99 -31.58
CA ALA A 545 -18.58 30.35 -31.38
C ALA A 545 -18.82 31.80 -30.94
N LYS A 546 -17.89 32.73 -31.23
CA LYS A 546 -18.13 34.17 -31.09
C LYS A 546 -18.34 34.86 -32.42
#